data_AF-A0A2V7Q8R1-F1
#
_entry.id   AF-A0A2V7Q8R1-F1
#
_cell.length_a   1.000
_cell.length_b   1.000
_cell.length_c   1.000
_cell.angle_alpha   90.00
_cell.angle_beta   90.00
_cell.angle_gamma   90.00
#
_symmetry.space_group_name_H-M   'P 1'
#
loop_
_entity.id
_entity.type
_entity.pdbx_description
1 polymer ?
#
loop_
_entity_poly.entity_id
_entity_poly.type
_entity_poly.pdbx_seq_one_letter_code
_entity_poly.pdbx_strand_id
1 'polypeptide(L)'
;MSAGGARPPILVLVMGGAFVLLIASLVIGSVTTPEFPPYTPTVPPPHPAVVGDSLVGPMTYTLDASSTDRWRRFDFRRSAVVDSGSWDIAVRRFHVITAPGGGIVDLGPVLFDSVRELPAAGYLPNTNASDTTNPGVGKWYAYSMLSHLLTSKHHVYGVRTAAGGHAKLELLAYYCRDVGTACLTFRYAYQGNGTRRVAPAAP
;
A
#
# COMPACT_ATOMS: atom_id res chain seq x y z
N MET A 1 -63.04 -37.68 -9.67
CA MET A 1 -62.63 -36.40 -9.06
C MET A 1 -61.25 -36.06 -9.60
N SER A 2 -61.17 -35.36 -10.73
CA SER A 2 -59.88 -35.00 -11.33
C SER A 2 -59.49 -33.60 -10.85
N ALA A 3 -58.44 -33.53 -10.04
CA ALA A 3 -57.81 -32.27 -9.64
C ALA A 3 -57.09 -31.66 -10.84
N GLY A 4 -57.68 -30.63 -11.44
CA GLY A 4 -57.03 -29.82 -12.46
C GLY A 4 -55.95 -28.97 -11.83
N GLY A 5 -54.68 -29.41 -11.93
CA GLY A 5 -53.54 -28.64 -11.47
C GLY A 5 -53.40 -27.35 -12.28
N ALA A 6 -53.67 -26.21 -11.66
CA ALA A 6 -53.45 -24.90 -12.27
C ALA A 6 -51.94 -24.73 -12.52
N ARG A 7 -51.54 -24.67 -13.80
CA ARG A 7 -50.15 -24.38 -14.17
C ARG A 7 -49.84 -22.95 -13.73
N PRO A 8 -48.74 -22.72 -12.98
CA PRO A 8 -48.38 -21.37 -12.56
C PRO A 8 -48.20 -20.49 -13.80
N PRO A 9 -48.65 -19.22 -13.76
CA PRO A 9 -48.49 -18.31 -14.89
C PRO A 9 -47.01 -18.12 -15.17
N ILE A 10 -46.63 -18.05 -16.46
CA ILE A 10 -45.23 -17.97 -16.92
C ILE A 10 -44.44 -16.88 -16.18
N LEU A 11 -45.09 -15.75 -15.87
CA LEU A 11 -44.51 -14.65 -15.12
C LEU A 11 -44.01 -15.05 -13.71
N VAL A 12 -44.74 -15.93 -13.01
CA VAL A 12 -44.35 -16.41 -11.67
C VAL A 12 -43.14 -17.34 -11.75
N LEU A 13 -43.06 -18.17 -12.78
CA LEU A 13 -41.88 -19.02 -13.01
C LEU A 13 -40.65 -18.18 -13.37
N VAL A 14 -40.82 -17.14 -14.21
CA VAL A 14 -39.75 -16.20 -14.57
C VAL A 14 -39.25 -15.42 -13.35
N MET A 15 -40.16 -14.88 -12.52
CA MET A 15 -39.80 -14.18 -11.29
C MET A 15 -39.12 -15.10 -10.28
N GLY A 16 -39.62 -16.34 -10.11
CA GLY A 16 -38.99 -17.34 -9.26
C GLY A 16 -37.58 -17.68 -9.72
N GLY A 17 -37.37 -17.88 -11.02
CA GLY A 17 -36.04 -18.10 -11.60
C GLY A 17 -35.10 -16.92 -11.38
N ALA A 18 -35.56 -15.69 -11.61
CA ALA A 18 -34.76 -14.48 -11.38
C ALA A 18 -34.37 -14.31 -9.90
N PHE A 19 -35.28 -14.61 -8.98
CA PHE A 19 -35.01 -14.56 -7.54
C PHE A 19 -33.98 -15.61 -7.13
N VAL A 20 -34.08 -16.84 -7.62
CA VAL A 20 -33.08 -17.90 -7.37
C VAL A 20 -31.71 -17.50 -7.90
N LEU A 21 -31.63 -16.90 -9.10
CA LEU A 21 -30.36 -16.40 -9.65
C LEU A 21 -29.76 -15.28 -8.83
N LEU A 22 -30.58 -14.36 -8.30
CA LEU A 22 -30.12 -13.29 -7.39
C LEU A 22 -29.54 -13.89 -6.10
N ILE A 23 -30.27 -14.81 -5.46
CA ILE A 23 -29.82 -15.46 -4.23
C ILE A 23 -28.54 -16.27 -4.49
N ALA A 24 -28.47 -17.03 -5.58
CA ALA A 24 -27.27 -17.76 -5.95
C ALA A 24 -26.08 -16.80 -6.16
N SER A 25 -26.29 -15.66 -6.83
CA SER A 25 -25.26 -14.65 -7.05
C SER A 25 -24.76 -14.03 -5.74
N LEU A 26 -25.67 -13.73 -4.80
CA LEU A 26 -25.33 -13.21 -3.47
C LEU A 26 -24.57 -14.25 -2.63
N VAL A 27 -24.99 -15.52 -2.67
CA VAL A 27 -24.32 -16.61 -1.96
C VAL A 27 -22.93 -16.87 -2.55
N ILE A 28 -22.79 -16.94 -3.88
CA ILE A 28 -21.49 -17.09 -4.54
C ILE A 28 -20.56 -15.93 -4.16
N GLY A 29 -21.03 -14.68 -4.28
CA GLY A 29 -20.26 -13.51 -3.89
C GLY A 29 -19.90 -13.47 -2.40
N SER A 30 -20.74 -14.04 -1.54
CA SER A 30 -20.48 -14.15 -0.10
C SER A 30 -19.43 -15.22 0.26
N VAL A 31 -19.21 -16.21 -0.60
CA VAL A 31 -18.27 -17.32 -0.34
C VAL A 31 -16.94 -17.14 -1.08
N THR A 32 -16.89 -16.33 -2.14
CA THR A 32 -15.64 -16.01 -2.83
C THR A 32 -14.73 -15.13 -1.96
N THR A 33 -13.65 -15.70 -1.44
CA THR A 33 -12.60 -14.93 -0.74
C THR A 33 -11.77 -14.15 -1.76
N PRO A 34 -11.50 -12.85 -1.54
CA PRO A 34 -10.57 -12.11 -2.38
C PRO A 34 -9.19 -12.79 -2.39
N GLU A 35 -8.69 -13.14 -3.57
CA GLU A 35 -7.30 -13.60 -3.69
C GLU A 35 -6.37 -12.42 -3.43
N PHE A 36 -5.53 -12.54 -2.40
CA PHE A 36 -4.55 -11.50 -2.11
C PHE A 36 -3.40 -11.54 -3.11
N PRO A 37 -2.77 -10.39 -3.42
CA PRO A 37 -1.59 -10.33 -4.25
C PRO A 37 -0.51 -11.30 -3.76
N PRO A 38 0.27 -11.92 -4.66
CA PRO A 38 1.23 -12.97 -4.32
C PRO A 38 2.51 -12.44 -3.64
N TYR A 39 2.45 -11.28 -2.98
CA TYR A 39 3.54 -10.78 -2.15
C TYR A 39 3.65 -11.58 -0.86
N THR A 40 4.87 -11.69 -0.35
CA THR A 40 5.19 -12.33 0.93
C THR A 40 6.09 -11.38 1.73
N PRO A 41 6.03 -11.37 3.07
CA PRO A 41 6.91 -10.54 3.88
C PRO A 41 8.38 -10.68 3.48
N THR A 42 9.05 -9.55 3.27
CA THR A 42 10.47 -9.54 2.92
C THR A 42 11.30 -9.94 4.14
N VAL A 43 12.15 -10.95 3.95
CA VAL A 43 13.13 -11.37 4.96
C VAL A 43 14.43 -10.61 4.70
N PRO A 44 14.80 -9.62 5.54
CA PRO A 44 16.07 -8.93 5.39
C PRO A 44 17.24 -9.88 5.74
N PRO A 45 18.44 -9.66 5.19
CA PRO A 45 19.62 -10.40 5.61
C PRO A 45 19.91 -10.15 7.10
N PRO A 46 20.57 -11.09 7.81
CA PRO A 46 20.84 -10.96 9.25
C PRO A 46 21.60 -9.68 9.62
N HIS A 47 22.48 -9.22 8.73
CA HIS A 47 23.24 -7.98 8.88
C HIS A 47 23.13 -7.16 7.58
N PRO A 48 22.09 -6.32 7.44
CA PRO A 48 21.93 -5.50 6.24
C PRO A 48 23.06 -4.49 6.14
N ALA A 49 23.75 -4.49 4.99
CA ALA A 49 24.76 -3.48 4.69
C ALA A 49 24.09 -2.10 4.62
N VAL A 50 24.76 -1.09 5.18
CA VAL A 50 24.31 0.30 5.11
C VAL A 50 24.85 0.91 3.83
N VAL A 51 23.98 1.36 2.94
CA VAL A 51 24.34 1.81 1.58
C VAL A 51 25.02 3.18 1.53
N GLY A 52 25.10 3.88 2.67
CA GLY A 52 25.75 5.19 2.80
C GLY A 52 25.14 6.23 1.85
N ASP A 53 26.01 6.93 1.13
CA ASP A 53 25.66 8.00 0.18
C ASP A 53 25.17 7.50 -1.18
N SER A 54 25.11 6.18 -1.39
CA SER A 54 24.82 5.58 -2.68
C SER A 54 23.35 5.72 -3.09
N LEU A 55 23.12 5.72 -4.40
CA LEU A 55 21.79 5.47 -4.97
C LEU A 55 21.50 3.97 -4.95
N VAL A 56 20.35 3.57 -4.42
CA VAL A 56 19.89 2.18 -4.42
C VAL A 56 18.46 2.04 -4.92
N GLY A 57 18.17 0.87 -5.47
CA GLY A 57 16.87 0.51 -6.03
C GLY A 57 16.76 0.71 -7.55
N PRO A 58 15.58 0.42 -8.14
CA PRO A 58 14.33 0.07 -7.45
C PRO A 58 14.41 -1.23 -6.63
N MET A 59 13.91 -1.20 -5.40
CA MET A 59 13.70 -2.36 -4.55
C MET A 59 12.20 -2.51 -4.27
N THR A 60 11.72 -3.74 -4.14
CA THR A 60 10.36 -4.02 -3.63
C THR A 60 10.48 -4.60 -2.23
N TYR A 61 9.71 -4.07 -1.29
CA TYR A 61 9.69 -4.49 0.10
C TYR A 61 8.25 -4.71 0.57
N THR A 62 8.03 -5.81 1.27
CA THR A 62 6.74 -6.16 1.88
C THR A 62 6.93 -6.31 3.39
N LEU A 63 6.14 -5.58 4.17
CA LEU A 63 6.17 -5.65 5.63
C LEU A 63 4.79 -5.92 6.22
N ASP A 64 4.78 -6.68 7.32
CA ASP A 64 3.61 -6.83 8.18
C ASP A 64 3.44 -5.58 9.03
N ALA A 65 2.36 -4.82 8.79
CA ALA A 65 1.89 -3.67 9.56
C ALA A 65 0.51 -3.92 10.19
N SER A 66 0.18 -5.18 10.48
CA SER A 66 -1.13 -5.59 11.01
C SER A 66 -1.43 -5.07 12.41
N SER A 67 -0.41 -4.80 13.22
CA SER A 67 -0.53 -4.21 14.55
C SER A 67 -1.23 -2.84 14.50
N THR A 68 -2.15 -2.62 15.43
CA THR A 68 -2.94 -1.37 15.56
C THR A 68 -2.27 -0.33 16.45
N ASP A 69 -1.31 -0.76 17.27
CA ASP A 69 -0.65 0.02 18.30
C ASP A 69 0.83 0.29 17.99
N ARG A 70 1.51 -0.61 17.26
CA ARG A 70 2.94 -0.51 16.98
C ARG A 70 3.23 -0.06 15.55
N TRP A 71 4.13 0.91 15.44
CA TRP A 71 4.70 1.34 14.17
C TRP A 71 5.82 0.40 13.73
N ARG A 72 5.73 -0.08 12.50
CA ARG A 72 6.78 -0.84 11.83
C ARG A 72 7.68 0.13 11.09
N ARG A 73 8.87 0.35 11.65
CA ARG A 73 9.83 1.35 11.20
C ARG A 73 10.74 0.74 10.13
N PHE A 74 10.94 1.44 9.03
CA PHE A 74 11.76 1.03 7.91
C PHE A 74 12.84 2.08 7.66
N ASP A 75 14.06 1.60 7.41
CA ASP A 75 15.22 2.42 7.07
C ASP A 75 15.67 2.11 5.64
N PHE A 76 15.62 3.12 4.77
CA PHE A 76 16.01 2.98 3.38
C PHE A 76 17.49 2.62 3.24
N ARG A 77 18.33 3.09 4.16
CA ARG A 77 19.79 2.86 4.11
C ARG A 77 20.15 1.40 4.34
N ARG A 78 19.33 0.69 5.12
CA ARG A 78 19.50 -0.73 5.45
C ARG A 78 18.62 -1.63 4.60
N SER A 79 17.66 -1.07 3.86
CA SER A 79 16.63 -1.85 3.17
C SER A 79 15.94 -2.85 4.11
N ALA A 80 15.64 -2.41 5.34
CA ALA A 80 15.17 -3.31 6.39
C ALA A 80 14.22 -2.61 7.38
N VAL A 81 13.34 -3.41 7.97
CA VAL A 81 12.60 -3.03 9.18
C VAL A 81 13.55 -3.00 10.38
N VAL A 82 13.44 -1.97 11.22
CA VAL A 82 14.30 -1.75 12.39
C VAL A 82 13.48 -1.60 13.66
N ASP A 83 13.92 -2.23 14.75
CA ASP A 83 13.24 -2.15 16.05
C ASP A 83 13.76 -0.98 16.90
N SER A 84 14.99 -0.53 16.65
CA SER A 84 15.66 0.57 17.35
C SER A 84 16.55 1.37 16.41
N GLY A 85 16.99 2.56 16.86
CA GLY A 85 17.86 3.44 16.08
C GLY A 85 17.12 4.28 15.03
N SER A 86 17.87 4.72 14.02
CA SER A 86 17.37 5.58 12.94
C SER A 86 16.45 4.82 11.99
N TRP A 87 15.37 5.49 11.58
CA TRP A 87 14.38 5.03 10.62
C TRP A 87 13.95 6.20 9.75
N ASP A 88 13.36 5.93 8.59
CA ASP A 88 12.99 6.95 7.61
C ASP A 88 11.47 7.03 7.43
N ILE A 89 10.81 5.89 7.27
CA ILE A 89 9.35 5.78 7.23
C ILE A 89 8.86 4.77 8.27
N ALA A 90 7.62 4.91 8.69
CA ALA A 90 6.96 3.90 9.50
C ALA A 90 5.54 3.65 9.01
N VAL A 91 5.10 2.42 9.17
CA VAL A 91 3.81 1.94 8.71
C VAL A 91 3.05 1.32 9.88
N ARG A 92 1.76 1.63 9.98
CA ARG A 92 0.84 1.00 10.91
C ARG A 92 -0.53 0.94 10.27
N ARG A 93 -1.06 -0.27 10.07
CA ARG A 93 -2.24 -0.48 9.24
C ARG A 93 -2.01 0.18 7.86
N PHE A 94 -2.90 1.07 7.44
CA PHE A 94 -2.77 1.81 6.18
C PHE A 94 -2.06 3.16 6.35
N HIS A 95 -1.68 3.55 7.56
CA HIS A 95 -0.97 4.79 7.78
C HIS A 95 0.50 4.66 7.42
N VAL A 96 1.03 5.68 6.75
CA VAL A 96 2.46 5.85 6.46
C VAL A 96 2.88 7.22 6.98
N ILE A 97 3.98 7.24 7.73
CA ILE A 97 4.56 8.45 8.33
C ILE A 97 6.06 8.47 8.10
N THR A 98 6.71 9.61 8.33
CA THR A 98 8.17 9.71 8.32
C THR A 98 8.73 9.80 9.73
N ALA A 99 10.04 9.63 9.87
CA ALA A 99 10.72 10.05 11.09
C ALA A 99 10.54 11.56 11.35
N PRO A 100 10.58 12.02 12.61
CA PRO A 100 10.56 13.44 12.93
C PRO A 100 11.61 14.22 12.14
N GLY A 101 11.22 15.34 11.52
CA GLY A 101 12.09 16.13 10.62
C GLY A 101 12.04 15.68 9.15
N GLY A 102 11.49 14.51 8.85
CA GLY A 102 11.19 14.08 7.49
C GLY A 102 9.91 14.70 6.93
N GLY A 103 9.58 14.36 5.68
CA GLY A 103 8.30 14.71 5.08
C GLY A 103 8.03 13.98 3.76
N ILE A 104 6.76 14.01 3.33
CA ILE A 104 6.29 13.34 2.11
C ILE A 104 5.64 14.36 1.18
N VAL A 105 5.84 14.19 -0.13
CA VAL A 105 5.13 14.89 -1.20
C VAL A 105 4.52 13.87 -2.15
N ASP A 106 3.23 14.03 -2.48
CA ASP A 106 2.55 13.23 -3.50
C ASP A 106 2.86 13.79 -4.89
N LEU A 107 3.45 12.96 -5.77
CA LEU A 107 3.71 13.32 -7.17
C LEU A 107 2.57 12.90 -8.10
N GLY A 108 1.56 12.21 -7.56
CA GLY A 108 0.40 11.74 -8.29
C GLY A 108 0.65 10.43 -9.06
N PRO A 109 -0.25 10.11 -10.01
CA PRO A 109 -0.22 8.88 -10.80
C PRO A 109 0.80 8.96 -11.95
N VAL A 110 2.07 9.17 -11.61
CA VAL A 110 3.19 9.15 -12.55
C VAL A 110 3.85 7.78 -12.59
N LEU A 111 4.52 7.43 -13.70
CA LEU A 111 5.29 6.20 -13.75
C LEU A 111 6.50 6.29 -12.80
N PHE A 112 6.69 5.27 -11.97
CA PHE A 112 7.81 5.24 -11.03
C PHE A 112 9.16 5.46 -11.71
N ASP A 113 9.37 4.84 -12.88
CA ASP A 113 10.64 4.91 -13.61
C ASP A 113 10.84 6.26 -14.31
N SER A 114 9.79 7.04 -14.56
CA SER A 114 9.92 8.40 -15.11
C SER A 114 10.36 9.42 -14.06
N VAL A 115 10.17 9.13 -12.77
CA VAL A 115 10.63 10.02 -11.69
C VAL A 115 12.12 9.82 -11.44
N ARG A 116 12.92 10.77 -11.92
CA ARG A 116 14.38 10.76 -11.79
C ARG A 116 14.92 11.76 -10.79
N GLU A 117 14.22 12.88 -10.65
CA GLU A 117 14.55 13.94 -9.69
C GLU A 117 13.29 14.35 -8.95
N LEU A 118 13.38 14.43 -7.63
CA LEU A 118 12.27 14.83 -6.76
C LEU A 118 12.18 16.36 -6.66
N PRO A 119 10.99 16.93 -6.38
CA PRO A 119 10.84 18.37 -6.18
C PRO A 119 11.64 18.88 -4.96
N ALA A 120 11.98 20.18 -4.96
CA ALA A 120 12.76 20.80 -3.89
C ALA A 120 11.92 21.14 -2.65
N ALA A 121 10.61 21.34 -2.85
CA ALA A 121 9.66 21.78 -1.84
C ALA A 121 8.37 20.95 -1.92
N GLY A 122 7.44 21.19 -0.99
CA GLY A 122 6.15 20.52 -0.92
C GLY A 122 6.10 19.29 0.00
N TYR A 123 7.21 18.94 0.65
CA TYR A 123 7.24 17.85 1.63
C TYR A 123 6.50 18.26 2.91
N LEU A 124 5.42 17.56 3.20
CA LEU A 124 4.60 17.79 4.37
C LEU A 124 5.08 16.92 5.56
N PRO A 125 5.27 17.52 6.75
CA PRO A 125 5.63 16.77 7.95
C PRO A 125 4.43 15.96 8.46
N ASN A 126 4.69 15.08 9.42
CA ASN A 126 3.60 14.39 10.13
C ASN A 126 2.75 15.40 10.91
N THR A 127 1.45 15.11 11.00
CA THR A 127 0.50 15.82 11.85
C THR A 127 0.10 14.89 13.01
N ASN A 128 0.17 15.42 14.24
CA ASN A 128 -0.24 14.71 15.45
C ASN A 128 -1.60 15.25 15.89
N ALA A 129 -2.67 14.49 15.65
CA ALA A 129 -4.00 14.77 16.15
C ALA A 129 -4.42 13.65 17.10
N SER A 130 -5.64 13.11 16.96
CA SER A 130 -6.05 11.87 17.63
C SER A 130 -5.21 10.66 17.19
N ASP A 131 -4.68 10.70 15.98
CA ASP A 131 -3.67 9.78 15.49
C ASP A 131 -2.57 10.52 14.72
N THR A 132 -1.37 9.94 14.65
CA THR A 132 -0.26 10.45 13.83
C THR A 132 -0.45 10.02 12.39
N THR A 133 -0.53 11.00 11.50
CA THR A 133 -0.67 10.79 10.05
C THR A 133 0.30 11.68 9.28
N ASN A 134 0.49 11.43 8.00
CA ASN A 134 1.21 12.34 7.12
C ASN A 134 0.29 12.78 5.96
N PRO A 135 -0.07 14.06 5.86
CA PRO A 135 -0.96 14.54 4.79
C PRO A 135 -0.32 14.46 3.40
N GLY A 136 1.00 14.36 3.31
CA GLY A 136 1.74 14.20 2.05
C GLY A 136 1.56 12.83 1.39
N VAL A 137 1.22 11.78 2.14
CA VAL A 137 0.78 10.50 1.56
C VAL A 137 -0.74 10.44 1.41
N GLY A 138 -1.47 11.06 2.36
CA GLY A 138 -2.92 11.12 2.37
C GLY A 138 -3.58 9.74 2.26
N LYS A 139 -4.74 9.69 1.57
CA LYS A 139 -5.42 8.44 1.22
C LYS A 139 -4.78 7.87 -0.05
N TRP A 140 -3.69 7.14 0.12
CA TRP A 140 -2.96 6.46 -0.99
C TRP A 140 -3.74 5.32 -1.64
N TYR A 141 -4.88 4.95 -1.06
CA TYR A 141 -5.75 3.88 -1.52
C TYR A 141 -7.14 4.40 -1.94
N ALA A 142 -7.80 3.64 -2.80
CA ALA A 142 -9.24 3.68 -3.03
C ALA A 142 -9.93 2.62 -2.17
N TYR A 143 -11.02 3.00 -1.52
CA TYR A 143 -11.84 2.09 -0.72
C TYR A 143 -13.09 1.69 -1.50
N SER A 144 -13.34 0.39 -1.64
CA SER A 144 -14.56 -0.14 -2.27
C SER A 144 -15.65 -0.32 -1.22
N MET A 145 -16.81 0.33 -1.36
CA MET A 145 -17.95 0.12 -0.47
C MET A 145 -18.59 -1.27 -0.63
N LEU A 146 -18.40 -1.91 -1.79
CA LEU A 146 -18.96 -3.23 -2.07
C LEU A 146 -18.12 -4.35 -1.44
N SER A 147 -16.81 -4.31 -1.64
CA SER A 147 -15.89 -5.37 -1.14
C SER A 147 -15.23 -5.02 0.19
N HIS A 148 -15.34 -3.76 0.64
CA HIS A 148 -14.59 -3.20 1.77
C HIS A 148 -13.07 -3.33 1.64
N LEU A 149 -12.56 -3.54 0.42
CA LEU A 149 -11.14 -3.66 0.13
C LEU A 149 -10.48 -2.33 -0.20
N LEU A 150 -9.19 -2.27 0.11
CA LEU A 150 -8.29 -1.13 -0.13
C LEU A 150 -7.40 -1.42 -1.34
N THR A 151 -7.60 -0.69 -2.43
CA THR A 151 -6.79 -0.82 -3.64
C THR A 151 -5.82 0.35 -3.74
N SER A 152 -4.54 0.10 -4.04
CA SER A 152 -3.59 1.19 -4.21
C SER A 152 -4.00 2.11 -5.35
N LYS A 153 -3.76 3.41 -5.20
CA LYS A 153 -3.84 4.38 -6.30
C LYS A 153 -2.59 4.39 -7.18
N HIS A 154 -1.54 3.67 -6.80
CA HIS A 154 -0.27 3.63 -7.52
C HIS A 154 0.36 5.02 -7.74
N HIS A 155 0.14 5.93 -6.79
CA HIS A 155 0.83 7.21 -6.79
C HIS A 155 2.30 7.02 -6.42
N VAL A 156 3.15 7.87 -6.99
CA VAL A 156 4.56 7.97 -6.60
C VAL A 156 4.69 9.12 -5.61
N TYR A 157 5.39 8.86 -4.52
CA TYR A 157 5.66 9.80 -3.45
C TYR A 157 7.15 10.13 -3.41
N GLY A 158 7.49 11.39 -3.18
CA GLY A 158 8.81 11.80 -2.74
C GLY A 158 8.88 11.78 -1.21
N VAL A 159 9.95 11.24 -0.65
CA VAL A 159 10.23 11.24 0.78
C VAL A 159 11.56 11.96 1.02
N ARG A 160 11.54 12.99 1.87
CA ARG A 160 12.75 13.57 2.44
C ARG A 160 12.97 12.96 3.81
N THR A 161 14.10 12.29 4.01
CA THR A 161 14.41 11.66 5.30
C THR A 161 14.93 12.69 6.30
N ALA A 162 14.81 12.39 7.59
CA ALA A 162 15.32 13.26 8.65
C ALA A 162 16.85 13.45 8.59
N ALA A 163 17.56 12.50 7.98
CA ALA A 163 19.01 12.55 7.77
C ALA A 163 19.41 13.30 6.47
N GLY A 164 18.45 13.90 5.75
CA GLY A 164 18.71 14.68 4.55
C GLY A 164 18.74 13.89 3.24
N GLY A 165 18.59 12.56 3.30
CA GLY A 165 18.46 11.72 2.10
C GLY A 165 17.09 11.85 1.43
N HIS A 166 16.98 11.31 0.22
CA HIS A 166 15.76 11.37 -0.57
C HIS A 166 15.37 9.98 -1.09
N ALA A 167 14.08 9.65 -1.06
CA ALA A 167 13.56 8.44 -1.68
C ALA A 167 12.34 8.73 -2.54
N LYS A 168 12.17 8.00 -3.65
CA LYS A 168 10.85 7.83 -4.27
C LYS A 168 10.23 6.53 -3.78
N LEU A 169 8.92 6.54 -3.56
CA LEU A 169 8.15 5.46 -2.99
C LEU A 169 6.85 5.29 -3.77
N GLU A 170 6.49 4.07 -4.15
CA GLU A 170 5.15 3.75 -4.62
C GLU A 170 4.59 2.61 -3.76
N LEU A 171 3.41 2.85 -3.21
CA LEU A 171 2.67 1.86 -2.44
C LEU A 171 1.95 0.93 -3.41
N LEU A 172 2.25 -0.36 -3.40
CA LEU A 172 1.78 -1.32 -4.40
C LEU A 172 0.55 -2.09 -3.92
N ALA A 173 0.55 -2.54 -2.66
CA ALA A 173 -0.54 -3.34 -2.12
C ALA A 173 -0.68 -3.17 -0.60
N TYR A 174 -1.92 -3.27 -0.12
CA TYR A 174 -2.24 -3.34 1.31
C TYR A 174 -2.38 -4.78 1.84
N TYR A 175 -2.38 -5.74 0.93
CA TYR A 175 -2.57 -7.16 1.22
C TYR A 175 -1.42 -7.99 0.67
N CYS A 176 -1.11 -9.09 1.34
CA CYS A 176 -0.13 -10.08 0.89
C CYS A 176 -0.58 -11.50 1.30
N ARG A 177 0.00 -12.53 0.68
CA ARG A 177 -0.45 -13.93 0.81
C ARG A 177 -0.43 -14.45 2.25
N ASP A 178 0.64 -14.16 3.00
CA ASP A 178 0.89 -14.84 4.28
C ASP A 178 0.27 -14.11 5.48
N VAL A 179 0.29 -12.78 5.48
CA VAL A 179 -0.24 -11.93 6.57
C VAL A 179 -1.69 -11.53 6.30
N GLY A 180 -2.10 -11.49 5.04
CA GLY A 180 -3.42 -11.01 4.64
C GLY A 180 -3.52 -9.49 4.73
N THR A 181 -4.28 -8.98 5.69
CA THR A 181 -4.61 -7.54 5.79
C THR A 181 -3.49 -6.75 6.45
N ALA A 182 -3.28 -5.51 5.98
CA ALA A 182 -2.24 -4.61 6.50
C ALA A 182 -0.83 -5.18 6.33
N CYS A 183 -0.63 -5.87 5.21
CA CYS A 183 0.67 -6.29 4.73
C CYS A 183 1.08 -5.37 3.59
N LEU A 184 1.75 -4.28 3.95
CA LEU A 184 2.07 -3.22 3.00
C LEU A 184 3.23 -3.67 2.11
N THR A 185 2.99 -3.68 0.80
CA THR A 185 4.04 -3.82 -0.21
C THR A 185 4.26 -2.50 -0.90
N PHE A 186 5.52 -2.11 -1.05
CA PHE A 186 5.91 -0.89 -1.75
C PHE A 186 7.19 -1.11 -2.55
N ARG A 187 7.38 -0.32 -3.60
CA ARG A 187 8.68 -0.19 -4.27
C ARG A 187 9.30 1.17 -3.99
N TYR A 188 10.62 1.21 -3.92
CA TYR A 188 11.33 2.45 -3.64
C TYR A 188 12.71 2.51 -4.29
N ALA A 189 13.22 3.73 -4.44
CA ALA A 189 14.62 4.00 -4.72
C ALA A 189 15.09 5.12 -3.78
N TYR A 190 16.31 5.01 -3.25
CA TYR A 190 16.84 5.89 -2.21
C TYR A 190 18.22 6.43 -2.57
N GLN A 191 18.43 7.71 -2.29
CA GLN A 191 19.65 8.45 -2.52
C GLN A 191 20.15 9.03 -1.19
N GLY A 192 21.31 8.56 -0.72
CA GLY A 192 21.90 8.94 0.57
C GLY A 192 22.65 10.29 0.58
N ASN A 193 23.34 10.65 -0.52
CA ASN A 193 24.18 11.85 -0.63
C ASN A 193 23.46 13.23 -0.53
N GLY A 194 22.20 13.28 -0.14
CA GLY A 194 21.41 14.51 -0.01
C GLY A 194 20.88 15.11 -1.30
N THR A 195 21.30 14.63 -2.47
CA THR A 195 20.72 15.07 -3.74
C THR A 195 19.29 14.53 -3.92
N ARG A 196 18.51 15.20 -4.77
CA ARG A 196 17.13 14.80 -5.10
C ARG A 196 17.05 13.78 -6.24
N ARG A 197 18.19 13.31 -6.74
CA ARG A 197 18.27 12.37 -7.87
C ARG A 197 18.05 10.95 -7.37
N VAL A 198 16.94 10.34 -7.77
CA VAL A 198 16.48 9.03 -7.27
C VAL A 198 16.42 7.96 -8.37
N ALA A 199 17.17 8.19 -9.44
CA ALA A 199 17.42 7.23 -10.51
C ALA A 199 18.82 7.50 -11.10
N PRO A 200 19.47 6.49 -11.71
CA PRO A 200 20.74 6.68 -12.41
C PRO A 200 20.65 7.78 -13.48
N ALA A 201 21.76 8.19 -14.09
CA ALA A 201 21.72 8.99 -15.32
C ALA A 201 21.07 8.18 -16.47
N ALA A 202 20.51 8.86 -17.48
CA ALA A 202 20.07 8.13 -18.67
C ALA A 202 21.32 7.54 -19.33
N PRO A 203 21.26 6.34 -19.91
CA PRO A 203 22.29 5.94 -20.86
C PRO A 203 22.39 6.95 -22.01
#